data_AF-R7V255-F1
#
_entry.id   AF-R7V255-F1
#
_cell.length_a   1.000
_cell.length_b   1.000
_cell.length_c   1.000
_cell.angle_alpha   90.00
_cell.angle_beta   90.00
_cell.angle_gamma   90.00
#
_symmetry.space_group_name_H-M   'P 1'
#
loop_
_entity.id
_entity.type
_entity.pdbx_description
1 polymer ?
#
loop_
_entity_poly.entity_id
_entity_poly.type
_entity_poly.pdbx_seq_one_letter_code
_entity_poly.pdbx_strand_id
1 'polypeptide(L)'
;MVLPVSICLLLQGKDFHIVRSLKAVCSNALVRDLLPTIPYEKPAYKVNTVPSTSIEDGLLPPRSLLEAPMSMKQYAKRFSLLLHIEEHQMQLDIRRYDMEGVTMQVFKEDKKLLCLDVPGVAEKRPSVLPHDHLFVCPLTQNGVRDRTEYKGYVHRVLNERVALGFGKKLMAIFLPNMKFAVRFVVNRYPLRMQHRAVQLAVEHNCMPWLFPTPDFVILAS
;
A
#
# COMPACT_ATOMS: atom_id res chain seq x y z
N MET A 1 -16.61 11.11 -29.45
CA MET A 1 -16.86 9.67 -29.18
C MET A 1 -16.42 9.38 -27.76
N VAL A 2 -17.40 9.17 -26.88
CA VAL A 2 -17.21 8.99 -25.43
C VAL A 2 -16.68 7.57 -25.19
N LEU A 3 -15.47 7.44 -24.66
CA LEU A 3 -15.00 6.17 -24.09
C LEU A 3 -15.37 6.18 -22.60
N PRO A 4 -16.33 5.36 -22.16
CA PRO A 4 -16.56 5.18 -20.74
C PRO A 4 -15.34 4.46 -20.16
N VAL A 5 -14.63 5.10 -19.24
CA VAL A 5 -13.73 4.40 -18.31
C VAL A 5 -14.62 3.60 -17.36
N SER A 6 -15.15 2.48 -17.86
CA SER A 6 -15.86 1.51 -17.05
C SER A 6 -14.82 0.69 -16.32
N ILE A 7 -14.64 0.97 -15.03
CA ILE A 7 -14.10 -0.01 -14.08
C ILE A 7 -15.15 -1.14 -14.04
N CYS A 8 -14.97 -2.13 -14.91
CA CYS A 8 -15.87 -3.26 -15.02
C CYS A 8 -15.60 -4.23 -13.85
N LEU A 9 -16.18 -3.93 -12.69
CA LEU A 9 -16.33 -4.87 -11.59
C LEU A 9 -17.53 -5.76 -11.90
N LEU A 10 -17.32 -6.79 -12.73
CA LEU A 10 -18.31 -7.84 -12.96
C LEU A 10 -18.46 -8.67 -11.68
N LEU A 11 -19.34 -8.23 -10.78
CA LEU A 11 -19.65 -8.91 -9.52
C LEU A 11 -20.93 -9.74 -9.66
N GLN A 12 -20.86 -10.81 -10.45
CA GLN A 12 -21.88 -11.85 -10.46
C GLN A 12 -21.62 -12.85 -9.32
N GLY A 13 -22.15 -12.56 -8.13
CA GLY A 13 -22.38 -13.56 -7.07
C GLY A 13 -21.16 -14.33 -6.54
N LYS A 14 -19.93 -13.89 -6.83
CA LYS A 14 -18.68 -14.52 -6.39
C LYS A 14 -17.86 -13.56 -5.54
N ASP A 15 -17.03 -14.15 -4.69
CA ASP A 15 -16.06 -13.48 -3.83
C ASP A 15 -15.32 -12.38 -4.60
N PHE A 16 -15.32 -11.17 -4.03
CA PHE A 16 -14.63 -10.05 -4.65
C PHE A 16 -13.19 -10.03 -4.16
N HIS A 17 -12.26 -10.28 -5.07
CA HIS A 17 -10.84 -10.09 -4.81
C HIS A 17 -10.44 -8.72 -5.36
N ILE A 18 -9.77 -7.90 -4.55
CA ILE A 18 -9.15 -6.65 -5.04
C ILE A 18 -7.88 -7.05 -5.78
N VAL A 19 -8.04 -7.59 -6.99
CA VAL A 19 -6.91 -7.93 -7.86
C VAL A 19 -6.37 -6.62 -8.42
N ARG A 20 -5.15 -6.26 -7.99
CA ARG A 20 -4.42 -5.04 -8.39
C ARG A 20 -3.92 -5.09 -9.84
N SER A 21 -4.82 -5.28 -10.81
CA SER A 21 -4.50 -5.20 -12.24
C SER A 21 -5.51 -4.33 -12.97
N LEU A 22 -5.10 -3.10 -13.30
CA LEU A 22 -5.79 -2.24 -14.25
C LEU A 22 -5.37 -2.64 -15.67
N LYS A 23 -6.31 -3.10 -16.50
CA LYS A 23 -6.11 -3.29 -17.94
C LYS A 23 -6.84 -2.19 -18.68
N ALA A 24 -6.10 -1.19 -19.17
CA ALA A 24 -6.64 -0.17 -20.05
C ALA A 24 -6.52 -0.64 -21.50
N VAL A 25 -7.59 -0.53 -22.28
CA VAL A 25 -7.60 -0.82 -23.72
C VAL A 25 -7.90 0.50 -24.43
N CYS A 26 -6.91 1.02 -25.16
CA CYS A 26 -7.06 2.25 -25.95
C CYS A 26 -7.16 1.89 -27.44
N SER A 27 -8.25 2.29 -28.09
CA SER A 27 -8.56 1.95 -29.49
C SER A 27 -8.54 3.20 -30.37
N ASN A 28 -7.37 3.81 -30.57
CA ASN A 28 -7.20 4.96 -31.47
C ASN A 28 -6.19 4.63 -32.58
N ALA A 29 -6.31 5.31 -33.74
CA ALA A 29 -5.43 5.10 -34.90
C ALA A 29 -3.94 5.28 -34.53
N LEU A 30 -3.63 6.31 -33.73
CA LEU A 30 -2.28 6.58 -33.19
C LEU A 30 -1.71 5.44 -32.33
N VAL A 31 -2.55 4.64 -31.66
CA VAL A 31 -2.07 3.52 -30.86
C VAL A 31 -1.49 2.44 -31.76
N ARG A 32 -2.02 2.26 -32.98
CA ARG A 32 -1.50 1.25 -33.92
C ARG A 32 -0.09 1.61 -34.41
N ASP A 33 0.16 2.89 -34.60
CA ASP A 33 1.46 3.39 -35.09
C ASP A 33 2.52 3.42 -33.96
N LEU A 34 2.07 3.52 -32.71
CA LEU A 34 2.93 3.52 -31.51
C LEU A 34 3.03 2.15 -30.82
N LEU A 35 2.46 1.09 -31.41
CA LEU A 35 2.62 -0.26 -30.87
C LEU A 35 4.11 -0.62 -30.89
N PRO A 36 4.68 -1.09 -29.77
CA PRO A 36 6.05 -1.57 -29.78
C PRO A 36 6.18 -2.71 -30.79
N THR A 37 7.19 -2.62 -31.67
CA THR A 37 7.46 -3.60 -32.74
C THR A 37 7.66 -5.02 -32.20
N ILE A 38 8.04 -5.12 -30.93
CA ILE A 38 8.18 -6.38 -30.20
C ILE A 38 7.11 -6.39 -29.09
N PRO A 39 6.25 -7.41 -29.02
CA PRO A 39 5.31 -7.56 -27.92
C PRO A 39 6.08 -7.57 -26.59
N TYR A 40 5.70 -6.72 -25.64
CA TYR A 40 6.27 -6.77 -24.31
C TYR A 40 5.94 -8.11 -23.64
N GLU A 41 6.95 -8.96 -23.46
CA GLU A 41 6.84 -10.13 -22.60
C GLU A 41 7.03 -9.69 -21.15
N LYS A 42 5.95 -9.78 -20.37
CA LYS A 42 6.03 -9.51 -18.94
C LYS A 42 7.00 -10.54 -18.30
N PRO A 43 8.08 -10.11 -17.63
CA PRO A 43 8.97 -11.04 -16.95
C PRO A 43 8.18 -11.85 -15.93
N ALA A 44 8.47 -13.15 -15.85
CA ALA A 44 7.82 -14.06 -14.93
C ALA A 44 8.03 -13.58 -13.48
N TYR A 45 7.02 -12.94 -12.91
CA TYR A 45 7.04 -12.51 -11.52
C TYR A 45 6.89 -13.76 -10.65
N LYS A 46 7.96 -14.14 -9.94
CA LYS A 46 7.91 -15.17 -8.91
C LYS A 46 7.20 -14.59 -7.68
N VAL A 47 5.87 -14.72 -7.64
CA VAL A 47 5.13 -14.49 -6.39
C VAL A 47 5.52 -15.62 -5.44
N ASN A 48 6.37 -15.35 -4.45
CA ASN A 48 6.42 -16.20 -3.25
C ASN A 48 5.18 -15.90 -2.41
N THR A 49 4.02 -16.29 -2.93
CA THR A 49 2.77 -16.38 -2.18
C THR A 49 2.77 -17.75 -1.53
N VAL A 50 2.89 -17.78 -0.21
CA VAL A 50 2.12 -18.77 0.53
C VAL A 50 0.66 -18.32 0.33
N PRO A 51 -0.20 -19.09 -0.35
CA PRO A 51 -1.61 -18.74 -0.47
C PRO A 51 -2.28 -19.01 0.87
N SER A 52 -2.02 -18.18 1.87
CA SER A 52 -2.93 -18.05 3.01
C SER A 52 -4.05 -17.11 2.58
N THR A 53 -4.99 -17.65 1.81
CA THR A 53 -6.28 -16.98 1.57
C THR A 53 -7.06 -17.07 2.88
N SER A 54 -6.86 -16.11 3.79
CA SER A 54 -7.78 -15.91 4.90
C SER A 54 -8.96 -15.10 4.37
N ILE A 55 -10.13 -15.72 4.32
CA ILE A 55 -11.40 -15.00 4.17
C ILE A 55 -11.64 -14.37 5.54
N GLU A 56 -11.44 -13.05 5.63
CA GLU A 56 -11.81 -12.31 6.83
C GLU A 56 -13.21 -11.71 6.63
N ASP A 57 -14.06 -11.85 7.65
CA ASP A 57 -15.43 -11.34 7.63
C ASP A 57 -15.42 -9.81 7.57
N GLY A 58 -15.62 -9.27 6.37
CA GLY A 58 -15.71 -7.84 6.10
C GLY A 58 -17.14 -7.41 5.74
N LEU A 59 -17.48 -6.16 6.03
CA LEU A 59 -18.69 -5.53 5.50
C LEU A 59 -18.58 -5.41 3.98
N LEU A 60 -19.49 -6.06 3.26
CA LEU A 60 -19.56 -5.95 1.80
C LEU A 60 -19.82 -4.49 1.41
N PRO A 61 -19.04 -3.92 0.48
CA PRO A 61 -19.33 -2.59 -0.02
C PRO A 61 -20.70 -2.58 -0.71
N PRO A 62 -21.54 -1.57 -0.48
CA PRO A 62 -22.84 -1.47 -1.13
C PRO A 62 -22.68 -1.40 -2.65
N ARG A 63 -23.13 -2.45 -3.36
CA ARG A 63 -23.03 -2.57 -4.82
C ARG A 63 -23.65 -1.37 -5.54
N SER A 64 -24.77 -0.88 -5.03
CA SER A 64 -25.47 0.29 -5.55
C SER A 64 -24.58 1.55 -5.59
N LEU A 65 -23.60 1.69 -4.69
CA LEU A 65 -22.67 2.81 -4.69
C LEU A 65 -21.52 2.63 -5.69
N LEU A 66 -21.13 1.38 -5.96
CA LEU A 66 -20.07 1.03 -6.92
C LEU A 66 -20.59 1.05 -8.37
N GLU A 67 -21.87 0.75 -8.58
CA GLU A 67 -22.48 0.68 -9.92
C GLU A 67 -23.18 1.98 -10.33
N ALA A 68 -23.41 2.91 -9.40
CA ALA A 68 -24.07 4.17 -9.69
C ALA A 68 -23.31 5.03 -10.73
N PRO A 69 -24.05 5.78 -11.58
CA PRO A 69 -23.44 6.74 -12.50
C PRO A 69 -22.67 7.81 -11.73
N MET A 70 -21.57 8.25 -12.34
CA MET A 70 -20.59 9.11 -11.71
C MET A 70 -21.09 10.56 -11.64
N SER A 71 -21.55 10.98 -10.47
CA SER A 71 -21.84 12.37 -10.12
C SER A 71 -20.81 12.85 -9.07
N MET A 72 -20.66 14.16 -8.84
CA MET A 72 -19.76 14.65 -7.79
C MET A 72 -20.14 14.18 -6.38
N LYS A 73 -21.44 14.09 -6.08
CA LYS A 73 -21.93 13.60 -4.78
C LYS A 73 -21.69 12.09 -4.64
N GLN A 74 -21.82 11.33 -5.73
CA GLN A 74 -21.51 9.90 -5.77
C GLN A 74 -20.00 9.65 -5.73
N TYR A 75 -19.20 10.51 -6.36
CA TYR A 75 -17.74 10.43 -6.40
C TYR A 75 -17.14 10.37 -5.00
N ALA A 76 -17.47 11.34 -4.14
CA ALA A 76 -16.91 11.36 -2.79
C ALA A 76 -17.27 10.11 -1.98
N LYS A 77 -18.53 9.69 -2.04
CA LYS A 77 -18.99 8.49 -1.34
C LYS A 77 -18.28 7.24 -1.85
N ARG A 78 -18.18 7.08 -3.16
CA ARG A 78 -17.54 5.92 -3.80
C ARG A 78 -16.04 5.87 -3.51
N PHE A 79 -15.32 6.97 -3.73
CA PHE A 79 -13.87 7.01 -3.49
C PHE A 79 -13.52 6.94 -2.01
N SER A 80 -14.31 7.55 -1.11
CA SER A 80 -14.10 7.38 0.32
C SER A 80 -14.27 5.93 0.76
N LEU A 81 -15.27 5.21 0.22
CA LEU A 81 -15.43 3.79 0.47
C LEU A 81 -14.24 2.98 -0.04
N LEU A 82 -13.83 3.20 -1.29
CA LEU A 82 -12.68 2.50 -1.88
C LEU A 82 -11.38 2.73 -1.09
N LEU A 83 -11.16 3.96 -0.60
CA LEU A 83 -10.00 4.29 0.24
C LEU A 83 -10.03 3.54 1.58
N HIS A 84 -11.19 3.41 2.22
CA HIS A 84 -11.32 2.61 3.46
C HIS A 84 -11.05 1.12 3.22
N ILE A 85 -11.51 0.59 2.10
CA ILE A 85 -11.25 -0.80 1.72
C ILE A 85 -9.75 -1.01 1.47
N GLU A 86 -9.09 -0.12 0.72
CA GLU A 86 -7.65 -0.21 0.49
C GLU A 86 -6.87 -0.07 1.80
N GLU A 87 -7.26 0.84 2.70
CA GLU A 87 -6.64 0.97 4.02
C GLU A 87 -6.69 -0.35 4.79
N HIS A 88 -7.84 -1.04 4.78
CA HIS A 88 -7.98 -2.33 5.43
C HIS A 88 -7.10 -3.41 4.77
N GLN A 89 -7.09 -3.49 3.44
CA GLN A 89 -6.22 -4.43 2.72
C GLN A 89 -4.73 -4.17 3.01
N MET A 90 -4.31 -2.91 3.03
CA MET A 90 -2.94 -2.52 3.38
C MET A 90 -2.58 -2.95 4.81
N GLN A 91 -3.51 -2.82 5.77
CA GLN A 91 -3.29 -3.27 7.14
C GLN A 91 -3.12 -4.79 7.26
N LEU A 92 -3.84 -5.58 6.46
CA LEU A 92 -3.66 -7.03 6.42
C LEU A 92 -2.36 -7.42 5.70
N ASP A 93 -2.08 -6.79 4.55
CA ASP A 93 -0.91 -7.11 3.74
C ASP A 93 0.39 -6.82 4.50
N ILE A 94 0.46 -5.71 5.26
CA ILE A 94 1.67 -5.33 6.01
C ILE A 94 1.95 -6.29 7.16
N ARG A 95 0.92 -6.90 7.76
CA ARG A 95 1.07 -7.84 8.87
C ARG A 95 1.77 -9.13 8.46
N ARG A 96 1.79 -9.45 7.17
CA ARG A 96 2.52 -10.60 6.62
C ARG A 96 4.04 -10.48 6.78
N TYR A 97 4.55 -9.29 7.07
CA TYR A 97 5.95 -9.06 7.38
C TYR A 97 6.23 -9.07 8.87
N ASP A 98 5.25 -9.25 9.75
CA ASP A 98 5.51 -9.34 11.19
C ASP A 98 6.45 -10.53 11.46
N MET A 99 7.47 -10.30 12.27
CA MET A 99 8.53 -11.27 12.55
C MET A 99 8.67 -11.50 14.05
N GLU A 100 9.04 -12.71 14.45
CA GLU A 100 9.35 -13.04 15.83
C GLU A 100 10.74 -13.65 15.95
N GLY A 101 11.42 -13.41 17.08
CA GLY A 101 12.71 -14.02 17.36
C GLY A 101 13.87 -13.48 16.52
N VAL A 102 13.70 -12.35 15.83
CA VAL A 102 14.71 -11.77 14.94
C VAL A 102 15.76 -10.99 15.73
N THR A 103 16.98 -10.99 15.22
CA THR A 103 18.07 -10.18 15.79
C THR A 103 18.31 -8.96 14.92
N MET A 104 18.85 -7.91 15.52
CA MET A 104 19.28 -6.71 14.80
C MET A 104 20.77 -6.52 14.97
N GLN A 105 21.43 -5.95 13.96
CA GLN A 105 22.85 -5.65 13.97
C GLN A 105 23.09 -4.14 13.94
N VAL A 106 24.20 -3.67 14.48
CA VAL A 106 24.56 -2.25 14.33
C VAL A 106 24.86 -1.96 12.86
N PHE A 107 24.28 -0.89 12.32
CA PHE A 107 24.49 -0.51 10.93
C PHE A 107 25.92 -0.02 10.72
N LYS A 108 26.62 -0.56 9.72
CA LYS A 108 28.06 -0.32 9.53
C LYS A 108 28.40 1.14 9.21
N GLU A 109 27.54 1.83 8.47
CA GLU A 109 27.76 3.21 8.03
C GLU A 109 27.37 4.23 9.10
N ASP A 110 26.40 3.90 9.96
CA ASP A 110 25.96 4.76 11.05
C ASP A 110 25.68 3.92 12.30
N LYS A 111 26.58 4.02 13.29
CA LYS A 111 26.51 3.27 14.54
C LYS A 111 25.29 3.61 15.40
N LYS A 112 24.54 4.66 15.06
CA LYS A 112 23.29 5.04 15.73
C LYS A 112 22.06 4.31 15.19
N LEU A 113 22.20 3.60 14.07
CA LEU A 113 21.13 2.85 13.44
C LEU A 113 21.32 1.35 13.68
N LEU A 114 20.21 0.63 13.79
CA LEU A 114 20.17 -0.82 13.78
C LEU A 114 19.67 -1.32 12.43
N CYS A 115 20.23 -2.42 11.96
CA CYS A 115 19.89 -3.08 10.72
C CYS A 115 19.07 -4.33 11.04
N LEU A 116 17.90 -4.43 10.41
CA LEU A 116 17.02 -5.59 10.45
C LEU A 116 16.98 -6.23 9.06
N ASP A 117 17.22 -7.53 8.99
CA ASP A 117 17.07 -8.31 7.77
C ASP A 117 15.58 -8.63 7.57
N VAL A 118 15.00 -8.16 6.46
CA VAL A 118 13.59 -8.37 6.12
C VAL A 118 13.50 -8.83 4.66
N PRO A 119 13.45 -10.14 4.42
CA PRO A 119 13.49 -10.69 3.07
C PRO A 119 12.23 -10.29 2.28
N GLY A 120 12.43 -9.75 1.08
CA GLY A 120 11.34 -9.38 0.17
C GLY A 120 10.67 -8.02 0.45
N VAL A 121 11.23 -7.16 1.29
CA VAL A 121 10.69 -5.80 1.52
C VAL A 121 10.83 -4.88 0.32
N ALA A 122 11.94 -4.96 -0.43
CA ALA A 122 12.13 -4.11 -1.61
C ALA A 122 11.20 -4.48 -2.78
N GLU A 123 10.78 -5.74 -2.87
CA GLU A 123 10.07 -6.26 -4.04
C GLU A 123 8.56 -6.41 -3.85
N LYS A 124 8.09 -6.47 -2.61
CA LYS A 124 6.68 -6.77 -2.32
C LYS A 124 5.93 -5.53 -1.85
N ARG A 125 4.65 -5.48 -2.21
CA ARG A 125 3.70 -4.49 -1.69
C ARG A 125 3.00 -5.06 -0.45
N PRO A 126 2.69 -4.22 0.56
CA PRO A 126 3.01 -2.80 0.67
C PRO A 126 4.50 -2.55 0.92
N SER A 127 5.07 -1.59 0.19
CA SER A 127 6.48 -1.23 0.29
C SER A 127 6.72 -0.43 1.56
N VAL A 128 7.74 -0.83 2.33
CA VAL A 128 8.24 -0.02 3.45
C VAL A 128 9.07 1.11 2.87
N LEU A 129 8.72 2.36 3.20
CA LEU A 129 9.43 3.54 2.73
C LEU A 129 10.29 4.15 3.83
N PRO A 130 11.33 4.92 3.46
CA PRO A 130 11.98 5.82 4.41
C PRO A 130 10.93 6.68 5.13
N HIS A 131 11.12 6.87 6.42
CA HIS A 131 10.24 7.58 7.37
C HIS A 131 8.99 6.83 7.82
N ASP A 132 8.74 5.62 7.31
CA ASP A 132 7.78 4.74 7.96
C ASP A 132 8.28 4.30 9.34
N HIS A 133 7.38 3.75 10.13
CA HIS A 133 7.72 3.26 11.45
C HIS A 133 7.15 1.87 11.68
N LEU A 134 7.86 1.13 12.52
CA LEU A 134 7.47 -0.18 12.99
C LEU A 134 7.60 -0.22 14.52
N PHE A 135 7.00 -1.24 15.12
CA PHE A 135 7.10 -1.49 16.55
C PHE A 135 7.97 -2.70 16.80
N VAL A 136 8.75 -2.64 17.87
CA VAL A 136 9.71 -3.68 18.24
C VAL A 136 9.57 -3.96 19.72
N CYS A 137 9.42 -5.22 20.09
CA CYS A 137 9.35 -5.68 21.47
C CYS A 137 10.53 -6.61 21.74
N PRO A 138 11.39 -6.31 22.73
CA PRO A 138 12.41 -7.26 23.16
C PRO A 138 11.77 -8.58 23.61
N LEU A 139 12.43 -9.68 23.30
CA LEU A 139 12.06 -11.01 23.75
C LEU A 139 12.98 -11.43 24.89
N THR A 140 12.40 -11.95 25.96
CA THR A 140 13.15 -12.59 27.05
C THR A 140 13.78 -13.91 26.57
N GLN A 141 14.71 -14.47 27.35
CA GLN A 141 15.35 -15.76 27.03
C GLN A 141 14.34 -16.90 26.83
N ASN A 142 13.18 -16.81 27.51
CA ASN A 142 12.09 -17.79 27.39
C ASN A 142 11.17 -17.52 26.19
N GLY A 143 11.50 -16.56 25.32
CA GLY A 143 10.68 -16.19 24.15
C GLY A 143 9.44 -15.36 24.50
N VAL A 144 9.27 -14.94 25.76
CA VAL A 144 8.13 -14.11 26.18
C VAL A 144 8.38 -12.66 25.78
N ARG A 145 7.40 -12.03 25.13
CA ARG A 145 7.41 -10.61 24.77
C ARG A 145 7.46 -9.75 26.02
N ASP A 146 8.40 -8.82 26.06
CA ASP A 146 8.43 -7.80 27.08
C ASP A 146 7.18 -6.90 26.98
N ARG A 147 6.82 -6.22 28.08
CA ARG A 147 5.66 -5.32 28.15
C ARG A 147 5.85 -4.02 27.38
N THR A 148 7.09 -3.67 27.04
CA THR A 148 7.41 -2.39 26.42
C THR A 148 7.61 -2.54 24.92
N GLU A 149 6.75 -1.87 24.13
CA GLU A 149 6.96 -1.73 22.69
C GLU A 149 7.74 -0.45 22.38
N TYR A 150 8.75 -0.56 21.53
CA TYR A 150 9.58 0.56 21.09
C TYR A 150 9.28 0.88 19.63
N LYS A 151 9.13 2.17 19.34
CA LYS A 151 8.94 2.66 17.97
C LYS A 151 10.29 2.81 17.27
N GLY A 152 10.45 2.14 16.13
CA GLY A 152 11.59 2.28 15.23
C GLY A 152 11.18 3.02 13.96
N TYR A 153 11.97 4.01 13.55
CA TYR A 153 11.77 4.74 12.29
C TYR A 153 12.71 4.24 11.21
N VAL A 154 12.19 4.04 10.02
CA VAL A 154 12.97 3.62 8.85
C VAL A 154 13.77 4.81 8.34
N HIS A 155 15.09 4.73 8.38
CA HIS A 155 15.97 5.75 7.80
C HIS A 155 16.39 5.38 6.39
N ARG A 156 16.71 4.11 6.14
CA ARG A 156 17.12 3.61 4.84
C ARG A 156 16.51 2.25 4.57
N VAL A 157 16.09 2.05 3.33
CA VAL A 157 15.63 0.77 2.81
C VAL A 157 16.72 0.29 1.85
N LEU A 158 17.34 -0.83 2.18
CA LEU A 158 18.26 -1.56 1.32
C LEU A 158 17.47 -2.73 0.69
N ASN A 159 18.13 -3.57 -0.11
CA ASN A 159 17.43 -4.62 -0.87
C ASN A 159 16.63 -5.60 0.02
N GLU A 160 17.29 -6.22 0.99
CA GLU A 160 16.66 -7.17 1.93
C GLU A 160 16.84 -6.73 3.39
N ARG A 161 17.18 -5.46 3.60
CA ARG A 161 17.55 -4.93 4.91
C ARG A 161 16.99 -3.55 5.13
N VAL A 162 16.63 -3.25 6.37
CA VAL A 162 16.09 -1.95 6.75
C VAL A 162 16.95 -1.37 7.86
N ALA A 163 17.43 -0.14 7.67
CA ALA A 163 18.12 0.61 8.71
C ALA A 163 17.10 1.42 9.52
N LEU A 164 17.07 1.15 10.81
CA LEU A 164 16.09 1.64 11.78
C LEU A 164 16.76 2.53 12.82
N GLY A 165 16.16 3.68 13.07
CA GLY A 165 16.50 4.58 14.16
C GLY A 165 15.55 4.38 15.33
N PHE A 166 16.11 4.28 16.53
CA PHE A 166 15.35 4.08 17.76
C PHE A 166 15.60 5.17 18.79
N GLY A 167 14.66 5.32 19.71
CA GLY A 167 14.84 6.19 20.86
C GLY A 167 15.98 5.72 21.77
N LYS A 168 16.58 6.65 22.51
CA LYS A 168 17.71 6.41 23.44
C LYS A 168 17.45 5.26 24.43
N LYS A 169 16.19 5.08 24.85
CA LYS A 169 15.78 4.03 25.78
C LYS A 169 16.09 2.62 25.25
N LEU A 170 15.79 2.34 23.98
CA LEU A 170 16.09 1.04 23.39
C LEU A 170 17.59 0.89 23.14
N MET A 171 18.24 1.95 22.64
CA MET A 171 19.68 1.92 22.36
C MET A 171 20.53 1.67 23.61
N ALA A 172 20.08 2.12 24.78
CA ALA A 172 20.77 1.90 26.05
C ALA A 172 20.72 0.45 26.55
N ILE A 173 19.67 -0.30 26.21
CA ILE A 173 19.49 -1.71 26.61
C ILE A 173 19.90 -2.70 25.52
N PHE A 174 20.22 -2.20 24.32
CA PHE A 174 20.51 -3.03 23.17
C PHE A 174 21.81 -3.82 23.37
N LEU A 175 21.72 -5.14 23.23
CA LEU A 175 22.86 -6.05 23.22
C LEU A 175 22.91 -6.82 21.89
N PRO A 176 24.12 -7.10 21.37
CA PRO A 176 24.28 -8.02 20.24
C PRO A 176 23.61 -9.36 20.54
N ASN A 177 22.90 -9.93 19.57
CA ASN A 177 22.14 -11.18 19.68
C ASN A 177 20.85 -11.12 20.53
N MET A 178 20.43 -9.92 20.96
CA MET A 178 19.10 -9.77 21.56
C MET A 178 18.01 -10.04 20.51
N LYS A 179 17.00 -10.81 20.90
CA LYS A 179 15.89 -11.18 20.03
C LYS A 179 14.73 -10.20 20.20
N PHE A 180 14.03 -9.96 19.10
CA PHE A 180 12.92 -9.04 19.03
C PHE A 180 11.72 -9.65 18.30
N ALA A 181 10.53 -9.25 18.73
CA ALA A 181 9.33 -9.34 17.91
C ALA A 181 9.12 -8.00 17.21
N VAL A 182 9.00 -8.04 15.88
CA VAL A 182 8.84 -6.87 15.02
C VAL A 182 7.44 -6.87 14.45
N ARG A 183 6.80 -5.72 14.54
CA ARG A 183 5.42 -5.50 14.13
C ARG A 183 5.36 -4.32 13.17
N PHE A 184 5.10 -4.60 11.89
CA PHE A 184 5.01 -3.58 10.85
C PHE A 184 3.65 -2.88 10.88
N VAL A 185 3.65 -1.62 10.46
CA VAL A 185 2.47 -0.76 10.45
C VAL A 185 2.49 0.11 9.19
N VAL A 186 1.32 0.32 8.61
CA VAL A 186 1.13 1.20 7.47
C VAL A 186 1.05 2.65 7.92
N ASN A 187 1.72 3.54 7.18
CA ASN A 187 1.54 4.96 7.35
C ASN A 187 0.13 5.38 6.86
N ARG A 188 -0.70 5.85 7.80
CA ARG A 188 -2.07 6.31 7.52
C ARG A 188 -2.13 7.72 6.93
N TYR A 189 -1.04 8.48 6.96
CA TYR A 189 -1.03 9.88 6.52
C TYR A 189 -1.40 10.05 5.04
N PRO A 190 -0.81 9.29 4.08
CA PRO A 190 -1.21 9.39 2.67
C PRO A 190 -2.70 9.12 2.44
N LEU A 191 -3.25 8.10 3.10
CA LEU A 191 -4.68 7.77 3.01
C LEU A 191 -5.56 8.89 3.56
N ARG A 192 -5.19 9.48 4.70
CA ARG A 192 -5.91 10.66 5.25
C ARG A 192 -5.88 11.85 4.30
N MET A 193 -4.74 12.09 3.65
CA MET A 193 -4.61 13.13 2.64
C MET A 193 -5.49 12.85 1.42
N GLN A 194 -5.58 11.59 0.97
CA GLN A 194 -6.48 11.19 -0.11
C GLN A 194 -7.96 11.38 0.28
N HIS A 195 -8.36 10.99 1.49
CA HIS A 195 -9.72 11.27 1.99
C HIS A 195 -10.02 12.77 2.01
N ARG A 196 -9.07 13.60 2.46
CA ARG A 196 -9.24 15.05 2.45
C ARG A 196 -9.32 15.60 1.03
N ALA A 197 -8.49 15.12 0.10
CA ALA A 197 -8.53 15.52 -1.30
C ALA A 197 -9.87 15.19 -1.96
N VAL A 198 -10.46 14.03 -1.64
CA VAL A 198 -11.78 13.64 -2.14
C VAL A 198 -12.87 14.59 -1.63
N GLN A 199 -12.79 15.04 -0.37
CA GLN A 199 -13.71 16.06 0.16
C GLN A 199 -13.54 17.41 -0.55
N LEU A 200 -12.30 17.88 -0.67
CA LEU A 200 -11.96 19.14 -1.34
C LEU A 200 -12.40 19.14 -2.81
N ALA A 201 -12.28 18.00 -3.50
CA ALA A 201 -12.75 17.87 -4.88
C ALA A 201 -14.24 18.17 -5.00
N VAL A 202 -15.05 17.77 -4.01
CA VAL A 202 -16.49 18.07 -3.98
C VAL A 202 -16.75 19.51 -3.58
N GLU A 203 -16.04 20.04 -2.58
CA GLU A 203 -16.16 21.43 -2.13
C GLU A 203 -15.88 22.42 -3.29
N HIS A 204 -14.88 22.13 -4.13
CA HIS A 204 -14.48 22.99 -5.25
C HIS A 204 -15.05 22.58 -6.62
N ASN A 205 -15.95 21.60 -6.66
CA ASN A 205 -16.55 21.07 -7.89
C ASN A 205 -15.53 20.71 -8.99
N CYS A 206 -14.45 20.01 -8.62
CA CYS A 206 -13.32 19.69 -9.52
C CYS A 206 -13.63 18.62 -10.60
N MET A 207 -14.90 18.25 -10.81
CA MET A 207 -15.29 17.20 -11.77
C MET A 207 -14.69 17.40 -13.17
N PRO A 208 -14.75 18.63 -13.77
CA PRO A 208 -14.21 18.86 -15.11
C PRO A 208 -12.69 18.65 -15.20
N TRP A 209 -11.97 18.83 -14.09
CA TRP A 209 -10.52 18.66 -14.02
C TRP A 209 -10.11 17.20 -13.76
N LEU A 210 -10.89 16.49 -12.94
CA LEU A 210 -10.66 15.09 -12.61
C LEU A 210 -11.06 14.15 -13.75
N PHE A 211 -12.14 14.48 -14.45
CA PHE A 211 -12.69 13.72 -15.58
C PHE A 211 -12.98 14.68 -16.74
N PRO A 212 -11.94 15.16 -17.45
CA PRO A 212 -12.11 16.09 -18.55
C PRO A 212 -12.96 15.46 -19.65
N THR A 213 -14.02 16.17 -20.04
CA THR A 213 -14.81 15.84 -21.22
C THR A 213 -14.18 16.51 -22.45
N PRO A 214 -14.36 15.95 -23.67
CA PRO A 214 -13.81 16.52 -24.90
C PRO A 214 -14.16 18.00 -25.09
N ASP A 215 -15.35 18.41 -24.63
CA ASP A 215 -15.86 19.78 -24.76
C ASP A 215 -15.06 20.80 -23.91
N PHE A 216 -14.40 20.34 -22.85
CA PHE A 216 -13.63 21.20 -21.94
C PHE A 216 -12.21 21.49 -22.44
N VAL A 217 -11.66 20.62 -23.29
CA VAL A 217 -10.29 20.75 -23.82
C VAL A 217 -10.20 21.84 -24.91
N ILE A 218 -11.30 22.15 -25.59
CA ILE A 218 -11.34 23.08 -26.73
C ILE A 218 -11.38 24.55 -26.29
N LEU A 219 -11.71 24.85 -25.03
CA LEU A 219 -11.81 26.22 -24.52
C LEU A 219 -10.52 26.77 -23.89
N ALA A 220 -9.46 25.96 -23.83
CA ALA A 220 -8.18 26.30 -23.20
C ALA A 220 -7.04 26.61 -24.21
N SER A 221 -7.35 26.72 -25.51
CA SER A 221 -6.42 27.00 -26.60
C SER A 221 -6.67 28.35 -27.26
#